data_AF-A0A6J5JDM2-F1
#
_entry.id   AF-A0A6J5JDM2-F1
#
_cell.length_a   1.000
_cell.length_b   1.000
_cell.length_c   1.000
_cell.angle_alpha   90.00
_cell.angle_beta   90.00
_cell.angle_gamma   90.00
#
_symmetry.space_group_name_H-M   'P 1'
#
loop_
_entity.id
_entity.type
_entity.pdbx_description
1 polymer ?
#
loop_
_entity_poly.entity_id
_entity_poly.type
_entity_poly.pdbx_seq_one_letter_code
_entity_poly.pdbx_strand_id
1 'polypeptide(L)'
;MNETRAWPSGNGKPVCMLRFDHAECAALTGIPFEKGVDDLDEYFAGVLVDDRVGPMQFMYYLNAPIKGVVVSVDSWVKTAHAVEVVKTRFGLAASDLYWVTSIE
;
A
#
# COMPACT_ATOMS: atom_id res chain seq x y z
N MET A 1 -14.82 -1.55 24.51
CA MET A 1 -14.10 -0.36 24.02
C MET A 1 -13.76 -0.63 22.57
N ASN A 2 -14.37 0.08 21.62
CA ASN A 2 -14.20 -0.12 20.18
C ASN A 2 -13.13 0.86 19.67
N GLU A 3 -11.91 0.70 20.16
CA GLU A 3 -10.73 1.42 19.67
C GLU A 3 -10.07 0.49 18.64
N THR A 4 -9.49 1.03 17.55
CA THR A 4 -8.69 0.32 16.50
C THR A 4 -9.36 -0.15 15.21
N ARG A 5 -10.35 0.56 14.66
CA ARG A 5 -10.46 0.55 13.18
C ARG A 5 -9.42 1.52 12.64
N ALA A 6 -8.25 0.99 12.25
CA ALA A 6 -7.25 1.77 11.53
C ALA A 6 -7.90 2.45 10.32
N TRP A 7 -8.75 1.72 9.60
CA TRP A 7 -9.54 2.17 8.45
C TRP A 7 -10.87 2.84 8.87
N PRO A 8 -11.10 4.14 8.59
CA PRO A 8 -12.37 4.82 8.86
C PRO A 8 -13.64 4.10 8.37
N SER A 9 -13.66 3.56 7.15
CA SER A 9 -14.79 2.77 6.63
C SER A 9 -14.84 1.35 7.19
N GLY A 10 -13.73 0.88 7.76
CA GLY A 10 -13.52 -0.51 8.16
C GLY A 10 -13.14 -1.44 7.01
N ASN A 11 -13.00 -0.94 5.78
CA ASN A 11 -12.62 -1.72 4.61
C ASN A 11 -11.45 -1.05 3.87
N GLY A 12 -10.43 -1.83 3.51
CA GLY A 12 -9.35 -1.39 2.65
C GLY A 12 -9.61 -1.74 1.17
N LYS A 13 -9.05 -0.95 0.26
CA LYS A 13 -9.00 -1.28 -1.17
C LYS A 13 -7.60 -1.04 -1.74
N PRO A 14 -7.12 -1.90 -2.65
CA PRO A 14 -5.87 -1.67 -3.36
C PRO A 14 -6.02 -0.52 -4.37
N VAL A 15 -5.05 0.37 -4.44
CA VAL A 15 -5.07 1.54 -5.35
C VAL A 15 -4.00 1.49 -6.43
N CYS A 16 -2.83 0.94 -6.12
CA CYS A 16 -1.76 0.71 -7.08
C CYS A 16 -0.83 -0.40 -6.63
N MET A 17 0.04 -0.84 -7.53
CA MET A 17 1.19 -1.67 -7.20
C MET A 17 2.46 -0.97 -7.63
N LEU A 18 3.42 -0.85 -6.71
CA LEU A 18 4.76 -0.40 -6.98
C LEU A 18 5.60 -1.56 -7.52
N ARG A 19 6.54 -1.27 -8.43
CA ARG A 19 7.40 -2.29 -9.06
C ARG A 19 8.51 -2.83 -8.17
N PHE A 20 8.69 -2.22 -7.00
CA PHE A 20 9.73 -2.57 -6.04
C PHE A 20 9.39 -3.82 -5.24
N ASP A 21 10.40 -4.54 -4.76
CA ASP A 21 10.22 -5.46 -3.65
C ASP A 21 10.08 -4.72 -2.31
N HIS A 22 9.89 -5.46 -1.21
CA HIS A 22 9.72 -4.86 0.12
C HIS A 22 10.94 -4.06 0.60
N ALA A 23 12.16 -4.44 0.19
CA ALA A 23 13.42 -3.92 0.74
C ALA A 23 13.79 -2.64 -0.02
N GLU A 24 13.66 -2.68 -1.35
CA GLU A 24 13.71 -1.52 -2.21
C GLU A 24 12.65 -0.48 -1.79
N CYS A 25 11.40 -0.93 -1.55
CA CYS A 25 10.34 -0.05 -1.09
C CYS A 25 10.64 0.56 0.29
N ALA A 26 11.14 -0.23 1.24
CA ALA A 26 11.53 0.27 2.55
C ALA A 26 12.65 1.32 2.46
N ALA A 27 13.67 1.06 1.63
CA ALA A 27 14.78 2.00 1.41
C ALA A 27 14.31 3.32 0.78
N LEU A 28 13.37 3.24 -0.17
CA LEU A 28 12.81 4.40 -0.87
C LEU A 28 11.86 5.24 0.00
N THR A 29 11.03 4.57 0.79
CA THR A 29 9.91 5.21 1.51
C THR A 29 10.21 5.46 2.98
N GLY A 30 11.22 4.79 3.55
CA GLY A 30 11.48 4.76 4.99
C GLY A 30 10.47 3.95 5.80
N ILE A 31 9.52 3.28 5.15
CA ILE A 31 8.49 2.47 5.82
C ILE A 31 9.12 1.10 6.19
N PRO A 32 9.13 0.72 7.48
CA PRO A 32 9.57 -0.60 7.87
C PRO A 32 8.53 -1.65 7.42
N PHE A 33 9.02 -2.76 6.89
CA PHE A 33 8.20 -3.92 6.56
C PHE A 33 8.46 -5.03 7.56
N GLU A 34 7.37 -5.61 8.06
CA GLU A 34 7.40 -6.75 8.97
C GLU A 34 6.96 -8.00 8.23
N LYS A 35 7.67 -9.11 8.46
CA LYS A 35 7.28 -10.41 7.91
C LYS A 35 6.05 -10.93 8.65
N GLY A 36 5.06 -11.38 7.89
CA GLY A 36 3.86 -12.04 8.37
C GLY A 36 3.53 -13.27 7.53
N VAL A 37 2.51 -13.99 7.98
CA VAL A 37 1.97 -15.18 7.31
C VAL A 37 0.46 -15.12 7.46
N ASP A 38 -0.27 -15.28 6.36
CA ASP A 38 -1.70 -15.53 6.37
C ASP A 38 -1.99 -16.97 5.89
N ASP A 39 -3.27 -17.32 5.78
CA ASP A 39 -3.72 -18.63 5.32
C ASP A 39 -3.37 -18.93 3.86
N LEU A 40 -2.96 -17.91 3.10
CA LEU A 40 -2.67 -18.01 1.67
C LEU A 40 -1.18 -17.97 1.39
N ASP A 41 -0.40 -17.14 2.09
CA ASP A 41 1.01 -16.92 1.77
C ASP A 41 1.82 -16.26 2.92
N GLU A 42 3.15 -16.30 2.76
CA GLU A 42 4.07 -15.44 3.50
C GLU A 42 4.11 -14.04 2.85
N TYR A 43 4.10 -13.00 3.68
CA TYR A 43 4.10 -11.62 3.21
C TYR A 43 5.02 -10.72 4.03
N PHE A 44 5.25 -9.54 3.49
CA PHE A 44 5.84 -8.41 4.18
C PHE A 44 4.86 -7.25 4.14
N ALA A 45 4.58 -6.68 5.31
CA ALA A 45 3.62 -5.60 5.47
C ALA A 45 4.24 -4.36 6.10
N GLY A 46 3.95 -3.20 5.53
CA GLY A 46 4.27 -1.90 6.09
C GLY A 46 3.01 -1.05 6.24
N VAL A 47 2.99 -0.15 7.22
CA VAL A 47 1.88 0.79 7.43
C VAL A 47 2.43 2.19 7.57
N LEU A 48 1.73 3.14 6.93
CA LEU A 48 1.96 4.57 7.08
C LEU A 48 0.63 5.26 7.35
N VAL A 49 0.60 6.25 8.24
CA VAL A 49 -0.54 7.16 8.38
C VAL A 49 -0.17 8.49 7.71
N ASP A 50 -0.84 8.81 6.61
CA ASP A 50 -0.72 10.09 5.91
C ASP A 50 -1.87 11.02 6.33
N ASP A 51 -1.59 12.31 6.40
CA ASP A 51 -2.53 13.36 6.83
C ASP A 51 -3.64 13.62 5.80
N ARG A 52 -3.43 13.25 4.53
CA ARG A 52 -4.38 13.53 3.43
C ARG A 52 -5.30 12.35 3.14
N VAL A 53 -4.77 11.13 3.24
CA VAL A 53 -5.49 9.89 2.88
C VAL A 53 -5.70 8.94 4.06
N GLY A 54 -5.17 9.28 5.23
CA GLY A 54 -5.24 8.43 6.41
C GLY A 54 -4.26 7.25 6.34
N PRO A 55 -4.61 6.11 6.95
CA PRO A 55 -3.77 4.92 6.90
C PRO A 55 -3.55 4.45 5.46
N MET A 56 -2.38 3.88 5.23
CA MET A 56 -1.96 3.26 3.99
C MET A 56 -1.26 1.96 4.35
N GLN A 57 -1.64 0.88 3.69
CA GLN A 57 -1.01 -0.42 3.86
C GLN A 57 -0.20 -0.75 2.62
N PHE A 58 1.00 -1.28 2.84
CA PHE A 58 1.92 -1.72 1.81
C PHE A 58 2.13 -3.21 1.99
N MET A 59 1.79 -4.01 0.98
CA MET A 59 1.84 -5.47 1.06
C MET A 59 2.69 -6.06 -0.06
N TYR A 60 3.63 -6.91 0.29
CA TYR A 60 4.42 -7.70 -0.65
C TYR A 60 4.26 -9.19 -0.31
N TYR A 61 3.68 -9.95 -1.23
CA TYR A 61 3.47 -11.39 -1.08
C TYR A 61 4.60 -12.18 -1.74
N LEU A 62 5.24 -13.09 -0.99
CA LEU A 62 6.44 -13.79 -1.45
C LEU A 62 6.18 -14.68 -2.66
N ASN A 63 5.01 -15.30 -2.77
CA ASN A 63 4.67 -16.23 -3.83
C ASN A 63 3.68 -15.65 -4.86
N ALA A 64 3.38 -14.35 -4.80
CA ALA A 64 2.56 -13.70 -5.81
C ALA A 64 3.15 -13.86 -7.23
N PRO A 65 2.32 -14.10 -8.26
CA PRO A 65 2.78 -14.29 -9.64
C PRO A 65 3.36 -13.02 -10.26
N ILE A 66 2.90 -11.85 -9.79
CA ILE A 66 3.46 -10.54 -10.14
C ILE A 66 4.15 -10.01 -8.88
N LYS A 67 5.44 -9.67 -9.00
CA LYS A 67 6.22 -9.10 -7.90
C LYS A 67 6.03 -7.59 -7.85
N GLY A 68 5.73 -7.09 -6.65
CA GLY A 68 5.53 -5.68 -6.40
C GLY A 68 4.85 -5.45 -5.05
N VAL A 69 4.92 -4.22 -4.56
CA VAL A 69 4.24 -3.80 -3.33
C VAL A 69 2.88 -3.24 -3.67
N VAL A 70 1.81 -3.91 -3.22
CA VAL A 70 0.44 -3.40 -3.32
C VAL A 70 0.24 -2.32 -2.27
N VAL A 71 -0.23 -1.16 -2.70
CA VAL A 71 -0.64 -0.08 -1.81
C VAL A 71 -2.16 -0.09 -1.69
N SER A 72 -2.64 -0.14 -0.47
CA SER A 72 -4.06 -0.10 -0.14
C SER A 72 -4.38 1.10 0.75
N VAL A 73 -5.57 1.65 0.58
CA VAL A 73 -6.13 2.77 1.37
C VAL A 73 -7.55 2.47 1.81
N ASP A 74 -8.16 3.36 2.57
CA ASP A 74 -9.54 3.19 3.02
C ASP A 74 -10.47 3.23 1.81
N SER A 75 -11.50 2.39 1.80
CA SER A 75 -12.42 2.30 0.67
C SER A 75 -13.10 3.62 0.29
N TRP A 76 -13.27 4.57 1.23
CA TRP A 76 -13.84 5.90 0.94
C TRP A 76 -12.87 6.87 0.27
N VAL A 77 -11.56 6.59 0.28
CA VAL A 77 -10.56 7.45 -0.35
C VAL A 77 -10.58 7.25 -1.86
N LYS A 78 -10.67 8.33 -2.63
CA LYS A 78 -10.63 8.27 -4.10
C LYS A 78 -9.28 7.73 -4.58
N THR A 79 -9.31 6.77 -5.50
CA THR A 79 -8.11 6.10 -6.00
C THR A 79 -7.12 7.08 -6.60
N ALA A 80 -7.58 7.97 -7.50
CA ALA A 80 -6.70 8.96 -8.14
C ALA A 80 -6.01 9.88 -7.12
N HIS A 81 -6.70 10.24 -6.03
CA HIS A 81 -6.12 11.06 -4.97
C HIS A 81 -5.05 10.30 -4.18
N ALA A 82 -5.32 9.05 -3.79
CA ALA A 82 -4.36 8.20 -3.10
C ALA A 82 -3.09 7.96 -3.92
N VAL A 83 -3.23 7.66 -5.21
CA VAL A 83 -2.09 7.43 -6.11
C VAL A 83 -1.23 8.68 -6.25
N GLU A 84 -1.84 9.85 -6.37
CA GLU A 84 -1.08 11.10 -6.47
C GLU A 84 -0.35 11.45 -5.17
N VAL A 85 -0.97 11.18 -4.02
CA VAL A 85 -0.33 11.31 -2.70
C VAL A 85 0.88 10.40 -2.58
N VAL A 86 0.75 9.11 -2.96
CA VAL A 86 1.86 8.14 -2.95
C VAL A 86 3.01 8.63 -3.84
N LYS A 87 2.71 9.03 -5.08
CA LYS A 87 3.72 9.51 -6.04
C LYS A 87 4.45 10.73 -5.52
N THR A 88 3.72 11.75 -5.08
CA THR A 88 4.31 13.01 -4.62
C THR A 88 5.13 12.80 -3.35
N ARG A 89 4.63 12.00 -2.41
CA ARG A 89 5.29 11.77 -1.12
C ARG A 89 6.65 11.09 -1.27
N PHE A 90 6.77 10.14 -2.19
CA PHE A 90 7.99 9.35 -2.37
C PHE A 90 8.76 9.70 -3.66
N GLY A 91 8.36 10.78 -4.36
CA GLY A 91 9.03 11.22 -5.59
C GLY A 91 8.96 10.20 -6.74
N LEU A 92 7.87 9.44 -6.84
CA LEU A 92 7.74 8.36 -7.82
C LEU A 92 7.31 8.86 -9.20
N ALA A 93 7.91 8.29 -10.23
CA ALA A 93 7.48 8.43 -11.60
C ALA A 93 6.32 7.45 -11.92
N ALA A 94 5.57 7.74 -12.98
CA ALA A 94 4.52 6.83 -13.46
C ALA A 94 5.06 5.45 -13.84
N SER A 95 6.33 5.37 -14.28
CA SER A 95 7.03 4.12 -14.60
C SER A 95 7.32 3.24 -13.39
N ASP A 96 7.25 3.77 -12.18
CA ASP A 96 7.50 3.02 -10.94
C ASP A 96 6.26 2.25 -10.49
N LEU A 97 5.10 2.55 -11.09
CA LEU A 97 3.85 1.86 -10.85
C LEU A 97 3.68 0.75 -11.90
N TYR A 98 3.41 -0.47 -11.42
CA TYR A 98 3.07 -1.59 -12.29
C TYR A 98 1.66 -1.45 -12.83
N TRP A 99 0.71 -1.10 -11.96
CA TRP A 99 -0.68 -0.81 -12.33
C TRP A 99 -1.30 0.17 -11.33
N VAL A 100 -2.39 0.80 -11.77
CA VAL A 100 -3.30 1.63 -10.95
C VAL A 100 -4.70 1.06 -11.13
N THR A 101 -5.45 0.89 -10.04
CA THR A 101 -6.83 0.39 -10.13
C THR A 101 -7.71 1.44 -10.81
N SER A 102 -8.70 1.00 -11.59
CA SER A 102 -9.69 1.88 -12.21
C SER A 102 -10.96 2.06 -11.38
N ILE A 103 -11.05 1.39 -10.23
CA ILE A 103 -12.22 1.40 -9.35
C ILE A 103 -12.16 2.63 -8.43
N GLU A 104 -13.28 3.35 -8.34
CA GLU A 104 -13.51 4.44 -7.38
C GLU A 104 -14.24 3.94 -6.13
#